data_AF-A0A2A6R3G9-F1
#
_entry.id   AF-A0A2A6R3G9-F1
#
_cell.length_a   1.000
_cell.length_b   1.000
_cell.length_c   1.000
_cell.angle_alpha   90.00
_cell.angle_beta   90.00
_cell.angle_gamma   90.00
#
_symmetry.space_group_name_H-M   'P 1'
#
loop_
_entity.id
_entity.type
_entity.pdbx_description
1 polymer ?
#
loop_
_entity_poly.entity_id
_entity_poly.type
_entity_poly.pdbx_seq_one_letter_code
_entity_poly.pdbx_strand_id
1 'polypeptide(L)'
;MLNPSIRFSPSNVAALKKALRQQYSNIKSSHLDEAIAASFGFKSYAAIRPTLHQVSAYARLVVVTDHLLLLLRLEELGYRNIPPEAVRRLVWTIDFPDERYDNDVGEIVRARRRPAAANAE
;
A
#
# COMPACT_ATOMS: atom_id res chain seq x y z
N MET A 1 -13.94 13.38 -2.89
CA MET A 1 -13.09 12.71 -3.91
C MET A 1 -12.54 11.43 -3.32
N LEU A 2 -12.46 10.34 -4.09
CA LEU A 2 -12.04 9.03 -3.59
C LEU A 2 -10.51 8.86 -3.73
N ASN A 3 -9.83 8.63 -2.60
CA ASN A 3 -8.43 8.21 -2.55
C ASN A 3 -8.38 6.68 -2.76
N PRO A 4 -7.37 6.14 -3.47
CA PRO A 4 -7.26 4.71 -3.69
C PRO A 4 -6.98 3.98 -2.37
N SER A 5 -7.64 2.84 -2.20
CA SER A 5 -7.43 1.94 -1.06
C SER A 5 -6.56 0.75 -1.46
N ILE A 6 -5.54 0.45 -0.67
CA ILE A 6 -4.59 -0.63 -0.93
C ILE A 6 -4.44 -1.53 0.30
N ARG A 7 -4.06 -2.79 0.10
CA ARG A 7 -3.64 -3.64 1.21
C ARG A 7 -2.35 -3.07 1.81
N PHE A 8 -2.31 -2.96 3.13
CA PHE A 8 -1.16 -2.50 3.86
C PHE A 8 -0.12 -3.62 4.01
N SER A 9 0.77 -3.73 3.01
CA SER A 9 1.83 -4.74 2.97
C SER A 9 3.18 -4.13 2.55
N PRO A 10 4.30 -4.76 2.92
CA PRO A 10 5.63 -4.35 2.45
C PRO A 10 5.73 -4.29 0.92
N SER A 11 5.13 -5.25 0.21
CA SER A 11 5.12 -5.33 -1.25
C SER A 11 4.38 -4.16 -1.90
N ASN A 12 3.23 -3.75 -1.34
CA ASN A 12 2.48 -2.60 -1.86
C ASN A 12 3.16 -1.27 -1.55
N VAL A 13 3.75 -1.12 -0.36
CA VAL A 13 4.55 0.07 -0.01
C VAL A 13 5.76 0.18 -0.93
N ALA A 14 6.42 -0.93 -1.25
CA ALA A 14 7.52 -0.96 -2.20
C ALA A 14 7.08 -0.61 -3.63
N ALA A 15 5.91 -1.09 -4.07
CA ALA A 15 5.34 -0.75 -5.38
C ALA A 15 5.02 0.75 -5.48
N LEU A 16 4.42 1.33 -4.44
CA LEU A 16 4.17 2.77 -4.36
C LEU A 16 5.46 3.59 -4.45
N LYS A 17 6.47 3.20 -3.66
CA LYS A 17 7.78 3.86 -3.69
C LYS A 17 8.44 3.76 -5.06
N LYS A 18 8.37 2.60 -5.71
CA LYS A 18 8.94 2.36 -7.04
C LYS A 18 8.28 3.28 -8.07
N ALA A 19 6.95 3.37 -8.07
CA ALA A 19 6.21 4.23 -8.98
C ALA A 19 6.55 5.71 -8.78
N LEU A 20 6.60 6.17 -7.52
CA LEU A 20 7.02 7.54 -7.17
C LEU A 20 8.44 7.84 -7.65
N ARG A 21 9.37 6.90 -7.46
CA ARG A 21 10.76 7.05 -7.89
C ARG A 21 10.92 7.10 -9.42
N GLN A 22 10.08 6.38 -10.16
CA GLN A 22 10.08 6.41 -11.62
C GLN A 22 9.60 7.77 -12.14
N GLN A 23 8.58 8.36 -11.52
CA GLN A 23 8.05 9.66 -11.94
C GLN A 23 8.90 10.85 -11.42
N TYR A 24 9.44 10.74 -10.22
CA TYR A 24 10.15 11.82 -9.53
C TYR A 24 11.57 11.39 -9.13
N SER A 25 12.41 11.18 -10.14
CA SER A 25 13.78 10.65 -9.98
C SER A 25 14.72 11.57 -9.20
N ASN A 26 14.39 12.86 -9.09
CA ASN A 26 15.13 13.86 -8.33
C ASN A 26 14.83 13.83 -6.82
N ILE A 27 13.82 13.07 -6.38
CA ILE A 27 13.46 12.95 -4.96
C ILE A 27 14.32 11.86 -4.31
N LYS A 28 14.92 12.18 -3.16
CA LYS A 28 15.72 11.22 -2.40
C LYS A 28 14.85 10.05 -1.94
N SER A 29 15.40 8.84 -2.03
CA SER A 29 14.67 7.63 -1.65
C SER A 29 14.14 7.66 -0.21
N SER A 30 14.89 8.22 0.73
CA SER A 30 14.49 8.36 2.13
C SER A 30 13.38 9.39 2.33
N HIS A 31 13.31 10.41 1.48
CA HIS A 31 12.22 11.39 1.51
C HIS A 31 10.91 10.80 0.96
N LEU A 32 11.00 9.92 -0.05
CA LEU A 32 9.85 9.14 -0.50
C LEU A 32 9.31 8.23 0.62
N ASP A 33 10.20 7.60 1.40
CA ASP A 33 9.78 6.78 2.54
C ASP A 33 8.97 7.59 3.56
N GLU A 34 9.45 8.79 3.91
CA GLU A 34 8.77 9.71 4.82
C GLU A 34 7.43 10.19 4.26
N ALA A 35 7.37 10.56 2.98
CA ALA A 35 6.14 11.00 2.32
C ALA A 35 5.09 9.89 2.22
N ILE A 36 5.51 8.67 1.93
CA ILE A 36 4.62 7.50 1.94
C ILE A 36 4.09 7.25 3.35
N ALA A 37 4.92 7.35 4.39
CA ALA A 37 4.46 7.21 5.77
C ALA A 37 3.39 8.26 6.12
N ALA A 38 3.61 9.52 5.75
CA ALA A 38 2.64 10.59 5.95
C ALA A 38 1.33 10.36 5.19
N SER A 39 1.39 9.78 3.99
CA SER A 39 0.19 9.44 3.20
C SER A 39 -0.76 8.45 3.89
N PHE A 40 -0.25 7.69 4.87
CA PHE A 40 -1.01 6.77 5.70
C PHE A 40 -1.28 7.31 7.12
N GLY A 41 -0.90 8.56 7.41
CA GLY A 41 -1.08 9.22 8.71
C GLY A 41 0.03 8.93 9.73
N PHE A 42 1.15 8.32 9.33
CA PHE A 42 2.29 8.10 10.24
C PHE A 42 3.22 9.31 10.25
N LYS A 43 3.80 9.61 11.42
CA LYS A 43 4.74 10.71 11.60
C LYS A 43 6.08 10.51 10.86
N SER A 44 6.50 9.26 10.68
CA SER A 44 7.75 8.92 10.00
C SER A 44 7.75 7.49 9.47
N TYR A 45 8.71 7.17 8.61
CA TYR A 45 8.90 5.80 8.13
C TYR A 45 9.44 4.86 9.23
N ALA A 46 10.06 5.38 10.28
CA ALA A 46 10.38 4.56 11.44
C ALA A 46 9.11 4.10 12.18
N ALA A 47 8.08 4.96 12.25
CA ALA A 47 6.82 4.67 12.92
C ALA A 47 5.94 3.68 12.15
N ILE A 48 6.00 3.67 10.81
CA ILE A 48 5.21 2.76 9.98
C ILE A 48 5.74 1.32 10.03
N ARG A 49 7.05 1.12 10.21
CA ARG A 49 7.71 -0.18 10.08
C ARG A 49 7.14 -1.28 10.99
N PRO A 50 6.97 -1.07 12.31
CA PRO A 50 6.42 -2.11 13.18
C PRO A 50 5.02 -2.52 12.75
N THR A 51 4.16 -1.56 12.42
CA THR A 51 2.80 -1.82 11.94
C THR A 51 2.84 -2.56 10.62
N LEU A 52 3.69 -2.17 9.68
CA LEU A 52 3.79 -2.81 8.37
C LEU A 52 4.24 -4.26 8.49
N HIS A 53 5.17 -4.58 9.41
CA HIS A 53 5.63 -5.95 9.64
C HIS A 53 4.65 -6.81 10.44
N GLN A 54 4.07 -6.27 11.51
CA GLN A 54 3.16 -7.02 12.39
C GLN A 54 1.79 -7.21 11.73
N VAL A 55 1.21 -6.15 11.18
CA VAL A 55 -0.13 -6.22 10.61
C VAL A 55 -0.13 -7.08 9.36
N SER A 56 0.84 -6.93 8.45
CA SER A 56 0.86 -7.74 7.22
C SER A 56 1.00 -9.24 7.47
N ALA A 57 1.66 -9.65 8.56
CA ALA A 57 1.82 -11.06 8.91
C ALA A 57 0.53 -11.70 9.47
N TYR A 58 -0.33 -10.92 10.13
CA TYR A 58 -1.45 -11.46 10.92
C TYR A 58 -2.83 -10.94 10.50
N ALA A 59 -2.91 -9.85 9.74
CA ALA A 59 -4.15 -9.18 9.43
C ALA A 59 -4.16 -8.56 8.03
N ARG A 60 -5.34 -8.58 7.39
CA ARG A 60 -5.56 -7.96 6.09
C ARG A 60 -6.06 -6.54 6.25
N LEU A 61 -5.15 -5.64 6.63
CA LEU A 61 -5.48 -4.22 6.76
C LEU A 61 -5.52 -3.56 5.37
N VAL A 62 -6.59 -2.83 5.08
CA VAL A 62 -6.72 -1.97 3.90
C VAL A 62 -6.60 -0.53 4.38
N VAL A 63 -5.73 0.24 3.74
CA VAL A 63 -5.50 1.65 4.04
C VAL A 63 -5.82 2.50 2.83
N VAL A 64 -6.21 3.74 3.09
CA VAL A 64 -6.40 4.76 2.07
C VAL A 64 -5.09 5.53 1.91
N THR A 65 -4.61 5.68 0.68
CA THR A 65 -3.44 6.52 0.39
C THR A 65 -3.89 7.97 0.18
N ASP A 66 -3.59 8.84 1.14
CA ASP A 66 -3.87 10.27 1.00
C ASP A 66 -2.74 10.98 0.25
N HIS A 67 -3.01 11.31 -1.01
CA HIS A 67 -2.05 11.99 -1.88
C HIS A 67 -1.74 13.43 -1.44
N LEU A 68 -2.64 14.10 -0.72
CA LEU A 68 -2.41 15.46 -0.23
C LEU A 68 -1.46 15.44 0.97
N LEU A 69 -1.60 14.49 1.88
CA LEU A 69 -0.63 14.30 2.97
C LEU A 69 0.75 13.90 2.45
N LEU A 70 0.79 13.09 1.39
CA LEU A 70 2.03 12.76 0.69
C LEU A 70 2.72 14.03 0.16
N LEU A 71 1.97 14.88 -0.54
CA LEU A 71 2.47 16.13 -1.11
C LEU A 71 2.94 17.11 -0.04
N LEU A 72 2.14 17.31 1.00
CA LEU A 72 2.50 18.19 2.12
C LEU A 72 3.84 17.77 2.72
N ARG A 73 4.03 16.46 2.92
CA ARG A 73 5.30 15.94 3.46
C ARG A 73 6.47 16.13 2.49
N LEU A 74 6.25 16.02 1.19
CA LEU A 74 7.28 16.32 0.18
C LEU A 74 7.65 17.82 0.18
N GLU A 75 6.67 18.71 0.36
CA GLU A 75 6.91 20.15 0.44
C GLU A 75 7.73 20.53 1.68
N GLU A 76 7.43 19.93 2.83
CA GLU A 76 8.23 20.06 4.07
C GLU A 76 9.69 19.62 3.87
N LEU A 77 9.92 18.62 3.02
CA LEU A 77 11.24 18.09 2.68
C LEU A 77 11.92 18.87 1.54
N GLY A 78 11.31 19.95 1.06
CA GLY A 78 11.87 20.88 0.08
C GLY A 78 11.44 20.63 -1.37
N TYR A 79 10.55 19.68 -1.64
CA TYR A 79 10.06 19.38 -2.99
C TYR A 79 8.75 20.11 -3.27
N ARG A 80 8.86 21.33 -3.83
CA ARG A 80 7.72 22.16 -4.20
C ARG A 80 7.33 21.99 -5.67
N ASN A 81 6.16 22.51 -6.05
CA ASN A 81 5.64 22.54 -7.42
C ASN A 81 5.28 21.16 -8.02
N ILE A 82 5.00 20.17 -7.18
CA ILE A 82 4.45 18.89 -7.64
C ILE A 82 2.93 19.06 -7.80
N PRO A 83 2.34 18.87 -9.00
CA PRO A 83 0.92 19.06 -9.20
C PRO A 83 0.12 18.00 -8.44
N PRO A 84 -0.89 18.37 -7.60
CA PRO A 84 -1.64 17.38 -6.84
C PRO A 84 -2.30 16.29 -7.68
N GLU A 85 -2.86 16.69 -8.83
CA GLU A 85 -3.48 15.76 -9.77
C GLU A 85 -2.50 14.77 -10.40
N ALA A 86 -1.21 15.14 -10.51
CA ALA A 86 -0.20 14.23 -11.06
C ALA A 86 0.10 13.09 -10.08
N VAL A 87 0.24 13.40 -8.78
CA VAL A 87 0.39 12.38 -7.73
C VAL A 87 -0.88 11.55 -7.61
N ARG A 88 -2.05 12.19 -7.61
CA ARG A 88 -3.33 11.46 -7.54
C ARG A 88 -3.45 10.45 -8.68
N ARG A 89 -3.20 10.86 -9.92
CA ARG A 89 -3.22 9.96 -11.09
C ARG A 89 -2.21 8.84 -10.94
N LEU A 90 -0.99 9.14 -10.50
CA LEU A 90 0.04 8.13 -10.27
C LEU A 90 -0.49 7.04 -9.34
N VAL A 91 -0.94 7.39 -8.13
CA VAL A 91 -1.39 6.40 -7.14
C VAL A 91 -2.54 5.54 -7.68
N TRP A 92 -3.45 6.13 -8.47
CA TRP A 92 -4.55 5.41 -9.11
C TRP A 92 -4.13 4.43 -10.21
N THR A 93 -2.99 4.67 -10.87
CA THR A 93 -2.50 3.86 -11.99
C THR A 93 -1.54 2.74 -11.58
N ILE A 94 -1.13 2.69 -10.31
CA ILE A 94 -0.20 1.68 -9.83
C ILE A 94 -0.89 0.32 -9.84
N ASP A 95 -0.27 -0.63 -10.54
CA ASP A 95 -0.57 -2.03 -10.36
C ASP A 95 0.08 -2.50 -9.05
N PHE A 96 -0.73 -2.53 -8.01
CA PHE A 96 -0.28 -3.03 -6.72
C PHE A 96 -0.18 -4.54 -6.81
N PRO A 97 0.95 -5.13 -6.36
CA PRO A 97 1.06 -6.56 -6.24
C PRO A 97 0.00 -7.03 -5.25
N ASP A 98 -1.15 -7.43 -5.79
CA ASP A 98 -2.10 -8.17 -5.02
C ASP A 98 -1.44 -9.53 -4.86
N GLU A 99 -0.84 -9.77 -3.70
CA GLU A 99 -0.55 -11.12 -3.19
C GLU A 99 -1.89 -11.85 -2.96
N ARG A 100 -2.74 -11.85 -3.99
CA ARG A 100 -4.11 -12.29 -3.97
C ARG A 100 -4.03 -13.78 -3.75
N TYR A 101 -4.39 -14.14 -2.52
CA TYR A 101 -4.53 -15.49 -2.00
C TYR A 101 -3.19 -16.16 -1.72
N ASP A 102 -2.86 -16.31 -0.42
CA ASP A 102 -2.40 -17.63 0.04
C ASP A 102 -3.24 -18.65 -0.73
N ASN A 103 -2.60 -19.48 -1.55
CA ASN A 103 -3.27 -20.59 -2.21
C ASN A 103 -4.19 -21.33 -1.22
N ASP A 104 -3.80 -21.36 0.06
CA ASP A 104 -4.55 -21.86 1.19
C ASP A 104 -5.96 -21.28 1.35
N VAL A 105 -6.21 -19.97 1.20
CA VAL A 105 -7.58 -19.46 1.43
C VAL A 105 -8.52 -19.84 0.28
N GLY A 106 -8.02 -19.85 -0.95
CA GLY A 106 -8.78 -20.36 -2.10
C GLY A 106 -9.10 -21.84 -1.92
N GLU A 107 -8.12 -22.62 -1.48
CA GLU A 107 -8.28 -24.04 -1.19
C GLU A 107 -9.18 -24.31 0.02
N ILE A 108 -9.06 -23.55 1.11
CA ILE A 108 -9.89 -23.66 2.32
C ILE A 108 -11.34 -23.30 1.99
N VAL A 109 -11.59 -22.25 1.22
CA VAL A 109 -12.94 -21.89 0.79
C VAL A 109 -13.51 -22.96 -0.13
N ARG A 110 -12.73 -23.49 -1.07
CA ARG A 110 -13.14 -24.62 -1.92
C ARG A 110 -13.43 -25.88 -1.08
N ALA A 111 -12.58 -26.19 -0.10
CA ALA A 111 -12.73 -27.33 0.80
C ALA A 111 -13.98 -27.20 1.67
N ARG A 112 -14.25 -26.01 2.22
CA ARG A 112 -15.49 -25.76 2.99
C ARG A 112 -16.76 -25.76 2.14
N ARG A 113 -16.64 -25.43 0.85
CA ARG A 113 -17.76 -25.49 -0.10
C ARG A 113 -17.94 -26.88 -0.73
N ARG A 114 -17.03 -27.84 -0.49
CA ARG A 114 -17.25 -29.22 -0.92
C ARG A 114 -18.38 -29.79 -0.06
N PRO A 115 -19.48 -30.27 -0.66
CA PRO A 115 -20.52 -30.96 0.08
C PRO A 115 -19.91 -32.21 0.74
N ALA A 116 -20.36 -32.52 1.97
CA ALA A 116 -20.01 -33.79 2.61
C ALA A 116 -20.45 -34.92 1.67
N ALA A 117 -19.52 -35.80 1.31
CA ALA A 117 -19.85 -36.94 0.46
C ALA A 117 -20.95 -37.75 1.15
N ALA A 118 -22.04 -38.02 0.43
CA ALA A 118 -23.21 -38.71 0.97
C ALA A 118 -22.93 -40.15 1.46
N ASN A 119 -21.72 -40.66 1.24
CA ASN A 119 -21.29 -42.02 1.55
C ASN A 119 -20.13 -42.06 2.57
N ALA A 120 -19.99 -41.06 3.43
CA ALA A 120 -19.02 -41.10 4.52
C ALA A 120 -19.61 -41.86 5.73
N GLU A 121 -19.72 -43.19 5.60
CA GLU A 121 -19.77 -44.17 6.69
C GLU A 121 -18.59 -45.13 6.55
#